data_AF-A0A2S9G744-F1
#
_entry.id   AF-A0A2S9G744-F1
#
_cell.length_a   1.000
_cell.length_b   1.000
_cell.length_c   1.000
_cell.angle_alpha   90.00
_cell.angle_beta   90.00
_cell.angle_gamma   90.00
#
_symmetry.space_group_name_H-M   'P 1'
#
loop_
_entity.id
_entity.type
_entity.pdbx_description
1 polymer ?
#
loop_
_entity_poly.entity_id
_entity_poly.type
_entity_poly.pdbx_seq_one_letter_code
_entity_poly.pdbx_strand_id
1 'polypeptide(L)'
;LDPDAVRAVNPALRGKFLAALHCARDGAVESRQALPAIRAALTATDRYTFVPGTEARTVTDTRVGDDRGNTYDADVVIVCAGAA
;
A
#
# COMPACT_ATOMS: atom_id res chain seq x y z
N LEU A 1 23.75 -6.23 16.68
CA LEU A 1 24.71 -5.14 16.94
C LEU A 1 24.85 -4.98 18.45
N ASP A 2 26.08 -4.89 18.95
CA ASP A 2 26.35 -4.50 20.34
C ASP A 2 25.98 -3.02 20.58
N PRO A 3 25.95 -2.56 21.85
CA PRO A 3 25.54 -1.19 22.16
C PRO A 3 26.33 -0.07 21.49
N ASP A 4 27.65 -0.24 21.27
CA ASP A 4 28.49 0.79 20.68
C ASP A 4 28.25 0.88 19.16
N ALA A 5 28.16 -0.27 18.48
CA ALA A 5 27.81 -0.35 17.08
C ALA A 5 26.40 0.21 16.79
N VAL A 6 25.44 0.02 17.72
CA VAL A 6 24.11 0.63 17.61
C VAL A 6 24.17 2.16 17.68
N ARG A 7 24.98 2.72 18.58
CA ARG A 7 25.12 4.19 18.71
C ARG A 7 25.84 4.80 17.53
N ALA A 8 26.76 4.06 16.89
CA ALA A 8 27.38 4.49 15.64
C ALA A 8 26.36 4.56 14.49
N VAL A 9 25.40 3.62 14.42
CA VAL A 9 24.35 3.61 13.39
C VAL A 9 23.26 4.63 13.66
N ASN A 10 22.77 4.73 14.90
CA ASN A 10 21.74 5.70 15.29
C ASN A 10 22.14 6.43 16.59
N PRO A 11 22.84 7.57 16.46
CA PRO A 11 23.29 8.37 17.60
C PRO A 11 22.16 8.97 18.44
N ALA A 12 20.91 8.96 17.96
CA ALA A 12 19.77 9.50 18.69
C ALA A 12 19.23 8.54 19.76
N LEU A 13 19.59 7.25 19.72
CA LEU A 13 19.12 6.26 20.70
C LEU A 13 19.61 6.60 22.12
N ARG A 14 18.72 6.43 23.10
CA ARG A 14 18.95 6.72 24.53
C ARG A 14 18.56 5.52 25.39
N GLY A 15 18.99 5.52 26.65
CA GLY A 15 18.68 4.44 27.60
C GLY A 15 19.58 3.21 27.48
N LYS A 16 19.22 2.16 28.24
CA LYS A 16 19.92 0.87 28.31
C LYS A 16 19.23 -0.14 27.41
N PHE A 17 20.00 -0.83 26.57
CA PHE A 17 19.55 -1.92 25.72
C PHE A 17 20.68 -2.95 25.60
N LEU A 18 20.33 -4.22 25.39
CA LEU A 18 21.29 -5.32 25.30
C LEU A 18 21.96 -5.41 23.92
N ALA A 19 21.18 -5.18 22.86
CA ALA A 19 21.60 -5.22 21.46
C ALA A 19 20.50 -4.60 20.57
N ALA A 20 20.78 -4.46 19.27
CA ALA A 20 19.75 -4.22 18.26
C ALA A 20 19.95 -5.10 17.01
N LEU A 21 18.87 -5.30 16.25
CA LEU A 21 18.89 -5.86 14.90
C LEU A 21 18.88 -4.71 13.89
N HIS A 22 19.71 -4.81 12.86
CA HIS A 22 19.80 -3.82 11.80
C HIS A 22 19.69 -4.51 10.44
N CYS A 23 18.74 -4.08 9.61
CA CYS A 23 18.64 -4.49 8.22
C CYS A 23 18.96 -3.29 7.33
N ALA A 24 20.06 -3.36 6.57
CA ALA A 24 20.46 -2.28 5.67
C ALA A 24 19.58 -2.14 4.42
N ARG A 25 18.64 -3.07 4.20
CA ARG A 25 17.74 -3.10 3.04
C ARG A 25 16.32 -2.66 3.38
N ASP A 26 15.97 -2.64 4.66
CA ASP A 26 14.64 -2.18 5.08
C ASP A 26 14.59 -0.66 5.08
N GLY A 27 13.42 -0.12 4.78
CA GLY A 27 13.15 1.31 4.77
C GLY A 27 11.68 1.59 5.00
N ALA A 28 11.36 2.85 5.28
CA ALA A 28 9.99 3.33 5.38
C ALA A 28 9.61 4.09 4.10
N VAL A 29 8.35 3.96 3.68
CA VAL A 29 7.76 4.75 2.59
C VAL A 29 6.60 5.57 3.11
N GLU A 30 6.47 6.79 2.60
CA GLU A 30 5.34 7.65 2.92
C GLU A 30 4.12 7.23 2.11
N SER A 31 3.20 6.47 2.71
CA SER A 31 2.01 5.94 2.02
C SER A 31 1.16 7.05 1.38
N ARG A 32 1.14 8.24 2.00
CA ARG A 32 0.44 9.42 1.48
C ARG A 32 1.04 9.93 0.16
N GLN A 33 2.29 9.59 -0.14
CA GLN A 33 2.95 9.91 -1.40
C GLN A 33 2.95 8.72 -2.37
N ALA A 34 3.24 7.52 -1.86
CA ALA A 34 3.36 6.31 -2.68
C ALA A 34 2.06 5.97 -3.43
N LEU A 35 0.92 5.92 -2.75
CA LEU A 35 -0.35 5.51 -3.39
C LEU A 35 -0.83 6.50 -4.45
N PRO A 36 -0.81 7.84 -4.22
CA PRO A 36 -1.11 8.80 -5.29
C PRO A 36 -0.16 8.72 -6.48
N ALA A 37 1.14 8.47 -6.24
CA ALA A 37 2.12 8.35 -7.32
C ALA A 37 1.86 7.11 -8.20
N ILE A 38 1.55 5.97 -7.59
CA ILE A 38 1.16 4.75 -8.33
C ILE A 38 -0.09 5.03 -9.16
N ARG A 39 -1.11 5.66 -8.58
CA ARG A 39 -2.33 6.02 -9.32
C ARG A 39 -2.01 6.93 -10.52
N ALA A 40 -1.19 7.96 -10.32
CA ALA A 40 -0.81 8.87 -11.41
C ALA A 40 -0.08 8.13 -12.56
N ALA A 41 0.83 7.21 -12.23
CA ALA A 41 1.53 6.39 -13.21
C ALA A 41 0.57 5.48 -13.99
N LEU A 42 -0.41 4.88 -13.33
CA LEU A 42 -1.42 4.05 -13.98
C LEU A 42 -2.35 4.88 -14.87
N THR A 43 -2.82 6.03 -14.39
CA THR A 43 -3.68 6.95 -15.17
C THR A 43 -2.97 7.42 -16.45
N ALA A 44 -1.66 7.64 -16.42
CA ALA A 44 -0.89 8.05 -17.60
C ALA A 44 -0.82 6.98 -18.72
N THR A 45 -1.28 5.76 -18.46
CA THR A 45 -1.28 4.68 -19.47
C THR A 45 -2.55 4.65 -20.32
N ASP A 46 -3.59 5.41 -19.98
CA ASP A 46 -4.95 5.33 -20.53
C ASP A 46 -5.61 3.94 -20.41
N ARG A 47 -5.02 3.01 -19.66
CA ARG A 47 -5.55 1.65 -19.41
C ARG A 47 -6.17 1.50 -18.02
N TYR A 48 -6.21 2.58 -17.25
CA TYR A 48 -6.65 2.55 -15.86
C TYR A 48 -7.70 3.63 -15.59
N THR A 49 -8.88 3.17 -15.19
CA THR A 49 -9.97 4.03 -14.75
C THR A 49 -10.10 3.92 -13.23
N PHE A 50 -9.88 5.03 -12.53
CA PHE A 50 -10.12 5.12 -11.10
C PHE A 50 -11.53 5.64 -10.83
N VAL A 51 -12.30 4.91 -10.04
CA VAL A 51 -13.66 5.30 -9.63
C VAL A 51 -13.65 5.66 -8.13
N PRO A 52 -13.38 6.93 -7.76
CA PRO A 52 -13.27 7.34 -6.37
C PRO A 52 -14.61 7.44 -5.65
N GLY A 53 -14.60 7.18 -4.34
CA GLY A 53 -15.78 7.35 -3.48
C GLY A 53 -16.88 6.33 -3.73
N THR A 54 -16.54 5.22 -4.39
CA THR A 54 -17.45 4.16 -4.78
C THR A 54 -17.05 2.87 -4.05
N GLU A 55 -18.03 2.16 -3.53
CA GLU A 55 -17.83 0.89 -2.85
C GLU A 55 -18.41 -0.26 -3.69
N ALA A 56 -17.59 -1.26 -3.98
CA ALA A 56 -18.06 -2.49 -4.62
C ALA A 56 -18.95 -3.27 -3.64
N ARG A 57 -20.21 -3.54 -4.02
CA ARG A 57 -21.21 -4.22 -3.19
C ARG A 57 -21.45 -5.66 -3.59
N THR A 58 -21.42 -5.92 -4.89
CA THR A 58 -21.62 -7.26 -5.44
C THR A 58 -20.48 -7.57 -6.40
N VAL A 59 -19.96 -8.79 -6.29
CA VAL A 59 -18.92 -9.30 -7.18
C VAL A 59 -19.36 -10.67 -7.65
N THR A 60 -19.41 -10.85 -8.96
CA THR A 60 -19.53 -12.16 -9.63
C THR A 60 -18.23 -12.43 -10.40
N ASP A 61 -18.16 -13.57 -11.10
CA ASP A 61 -16.97 -13.99 -11.86
C ASP A 61 -16.44 -12.91 -12.81
N THR A 62 -17.35 -12.16 -13.46
CA THR A 62 -17.05 -11.23 -14.55
C THR A 62 -17.71 -9.86 -14.40
N ARG A 63 -18.30 -9.56 -13.23
CA ARG A 63 -19.04 -8.30 -13.02
C ARG A 63 -18.91 -7.80 -11.58
N VAL A 64 -18.85 -6.48 -11.44
CA VAL A 64 -18.94 -5.77 -10.16
C VAL A 64 -20.13 -4.82 -10.18
N GLY A 65 -20.95 -4.83 -9.13
CA GLY A 65 -21.96 -3.81 -8.86
C GLY A 65 -21.54 -2.91 -7.70
N ASP A 66 -21.76 -1.61 -7.81
CA ASP A 66 -21.40 -0.64 -6.77
C ASP A 66 -22.59 -0.15 -5.93
N ASP A 67 -22.27 0.59 -4.87
CA ASP A 67 -23.22 1.20 -3.93
C ASP A 67 -24.06 2.35 -4.50
N ARG A 68 -23.77 2.75 -5.75
CA ARG A 68 -24.45 3.83 -6.48
C ARG A 68 -25.34 3.29 -7.60
N GLY A 69 -25.40 1.97 -7.78
CA GLY A 69 -26.20 1.30 -8.79
C GLY A 69 -25.52 1.15 -10.16
N ASN A 70 -24.23 1.47 -10.29
CA ASN A 70 -23.49 1.19 -11.52
C ASN A 70 -23.01 -0.26 -11.57
N THR A 71 -22.77 -0.74 -12.79
CA THR A 71 -22.24 -2.08 -13.07
C THR A 71 -21.02 -2.00 -13.98
N TYR A 72 -20.01 -2.81 -13.68
CA TYR A 72 -18.76 -2.88 -14.43
C TYR A 72 -18.53 -4.33 -14.89
N ASP A 73 -18.51 -4.53 -16.21
CA ASP A 73 -18.22 -5.82 -16.84
C ASP A 73 -16.73 -5.99 -17.12
N ALA A 74 -16.21 -7.20 -16.91
CA ALA A 74 -14.81 -7.54 -17.14
C ALA A 74 -14.63 -9.03 -17.44
N ASP A 75 -13.57 -9.40 -18.15
CA ASP A 75 -13.22 -10.82 -18.35
C ASP A 75 -12.70 -11.47 -17.04
N VAL A 76 -12.11 -10.67 -16.15
CA VAL A 76 -11.55 -11.10 -14.87
C VAL A 76 -11.79 -10.02 -13.82
N VAL A 77 -12.25 -10.43 -12.63
CA VAL A 77 -12.33 -9.58 -11.44
C VAL A 77 -11.29 -10.02 -10.41
N ILE A 78 -10.48 -9.09 -9.91
CA ILE A 78 -9.49 -9.33 -8.86
C ILE A 78 -9.90 -8.54 -7.60
N VAL A 79 -10.21 -9.25 -6.51
CA VAL A 79 -10.62 -8.64 -5.24
C VAL A 79 -9.39 -8.39 -4.35
N CYS A 80 -9.01 -7.11 -4.23
CA CYS A 80 -7.88 -6.64 -3.42
C CYS A 80 -8.34 -5.73 -2.27
N ALA A 81 -9.42 -6.09 -1.57
CA ALA A 81 -10.05 -5.23 -0.57
C ALA A 81 -9.30 -5.10 0.77
N GLY A 82 -8.19 -5.82 0.95
CA GLY A 82 -7.47 -5.85 2.23
C GLY A 82 -8.26 -6.61 3.30
N ALA A 83 -8.14 -6.18 4.56
CA ALA A 83 -8.93 -6.74 5.65
C ALA A 83 -10.37 -6.21 5.59
N ALA A 84 -11.33 -7.13 5.67
CA ALA A 84 -12.76 -6.87 5.77
C ALA A 84 -13.23 -6.96 7.22
#